data_AF-A0A3C2DX88-F1
#
_entry.id   AF-A0A3C2DX88-F1
#
_cell.length_a   1.000
_cell.length_b   1.000
_cell.length_c   1.000
_cell.angle_alpha   90.00
_cell.angle_beta   90.00
_cell.angle_gamma   90.00
#
_symmetry.space_group_name_H-M   'P 1'
#
loop_
_entity.id
_entity.type
_entity.pdbx_description
1 polymer ?
#
loop_
_entity_poly.entity_id
_entity_poly.type
_entity_poly.pdbx_seq_one_letter_code
_entity_poly.pdbx_strand_id
1 'polypeptide(L)'
;EADPEFWKAVRPNLARLDEAREWWRICTGEVTPVIEDGEFAAAACALLPEGYWDEASWGQWTKAVAKKTGRKGRDLFHPLRLALTGCDHGPEMKALLPLMGRERVQARLCGETA
;
A
#
# COMPACT_ATOMS: atom_id res chain seq x y z
N GLU A 1 -11.18 -0.64 16.15
CA GLU A 1 -10.49 -1.76 16.82
C GLU A 1 -9.82 -2.61 15.75
N ALA A 2 -8.72 -3.28 16.06
CA ALA A 2 -8.07 -4.19 15.11
C ALA A 2 -8.92 -5.46 14.94
N ASP A 3 -9.12 -5.87 13.69
CA ASP A 3 -9.95 -7.03 13.34
C ASP A 3 -9.09 -8.27 12.99
N PRO A 4 -9.70 -9.45 12.79
CA PRO A 4 -8.97 -10.66 12.43
C PRO A 4 -8.21 -10.57 11.10
N GLU A 5 -8.66 -9.74 10.15
CA GLU A 5 -8.02 -9.57 8.85
C GLU A 5 -6.70 -8.81 9.00
N PHE A 6 -6.69 -7.74 9.80
CA PHE A 6 -5.47 -7.04 10.18
C PHE A 6 -4.46 -7.99 10.84
N TRP A 7 -4.89 -8.78 11.83
CA TRP A 7 -3.97 -9.68 12.53
C TRP A 7 -3.35 -10.71 11.59
N LYS A 8 -4.15 -11.31 10.68
CA LYS A 8 -3.65 -12.25 9.67
C LYS A 8 -2.64 -11.59 8.74
N ALA A 9 -2.87 -10.34 8.35
CA ALA A 9 -2.00 -9.60 7.44
C ALA A 9 -0.60 -9.36 8.04
N VAL A 10 -0.52 -8.98 9.32
CA VAL A 10 0.74 -8.52 9.92
C VAL A 10 1.51 -9.62 10.64
N ARG A 11 0.82 -10.58 11.31
CA ARG A 11 1.45 -11.58 12.18
C ARG A 11 2.60 -12.38 11.55
N PRO A 12 2.65 -12.69 10.24
CA PRO A 12 3.76 -13.47 9.68
C PRO A 12 5.07 -12.66 9.58
N ASN A 13 4.99 -11.33 9.67
CA ASN A 13 6.12 -10.42 9.48
C ASN A 13 6.55 -9.70 10.78
N LEU A 14 5.90 -9.98 11.92
CA LEU A 14 6.27 -9.34 13.18
C LEU A 14 7.45 -10.04 13.82
N ALA A 15 8.51 -9.29 14.14
CA ALA A 15 9.56 -9.79 15.04
C ALA A 15 9.17 -9.58 16.51
N ARG A 16 8.37 -8.55 16.79
CA ARG A 16 7.87 -8.20 18.12
C ARG A 16 6.40 -7.78 18.07
N LEU A 17 5.66 -8.01 19.15
CA LEU A 17 4.22 -7.72 19.19
C LEU A 17 3.91 -6.21 19.11
N ASP A 18 4.81 -5.36 19.59
CA ASP A 18 4.68 -3.89 19.54
C ASP A 18 4.65 -3.34 18.11
N GLU A 19 5.33 -4.00 17.16
CA GLU A 19 5.27 -3.67 15.72
C GLU A 19 3.85 -3.74 15.14
N ALA A 20 2.95 -4.54 15.73
CA ALA A 20 1.54 -4.57 15.31
C ALA A 20 0.88 -3.19 15.46
N ARG A 21 1.28 -2.40 16.46
CA ARG A 21 0.75 -1.04 16.64
C ARG A 21 1.20 -0.10 15.52
N GLU A 22 2.43 -0.25 15.06
CA GLU A 22 2.98 0.54 13.97
C GLU A 22 2.26 0.22 12.66
N TRP A 23 2.09 -1.07 12.34
CA TRP A 23 1.33 -1.48 11.16
C TRP A 23 -0.14 -1.08 11.22
N TRP A 24 -0.75 -1.11 12.41
CA TRP A 24 -2.11 -0.60 12.59
C TRP A 24 -2.19 0.89 12.24
N ARG A 25 -1.22 1.69 12.72
CA ARG A 25 -1.12 3.12 12.36
C ARG A 25 -0.90 3.30 10.87
N ILE A 26 -0.05 2.49 10.25
CA ILE A 26 0.19 2.56 8.79
C ILE A 26 -1.09 2.27 8.01
N CYS A 27 -1.88 1.29 8.41
CA CYS A 27 -3.12 0.96 7.70
C CYS A 27 -4.23 1.98 7.92
N THR A 28 -4.36 2.53 9.13
CA THR A 28 -5.59 3.23 9.55
C THR A 28 -5.41 4.71 9.92
N GLY A 29 -4.17 5.15 10.13
CA GLY A 29 -3.85 6.51 10.54
C GLY A 29 -2.97 7.24 9.54
N GLU A 30 -2.55 8.44 9.94
CA GLU A 30 -1.73 9.33 9.12
C GLU A 30 -0.29 8.82 8.97
N VAL A 31 0.12 8.67 7.71
CA VAL A 31 1.48 8.37 7.28
C VAL A 31 1.90 9.39 6.23
N THR A 32 3.12 9.91 6.38
CA THR A 32 3.74 10.69 5.31
C THR A 32 4.31 9.74 4.25
N PRO A 33 3.80 9.78 3.00
CA PRO A 33 4.26 8.91 1.94
C PRO A 33 5.67 9.31 1.48
N VAL A 34 6.43 8.36 0.93
CA VAL A 34 7.70 8.62 0.26
C VAL A 34 7.50 8.45 -1.25
N ILE A 35 7.50 9.58 -1.98
CA ILE A 35 7.33 9.61 -3.44
C ILE A 35 8.70 9.76 -4.10
N GLU A 36 9.24 8.65 -4.59
CA GLU A 36 10.51 8.66 -5.33
C GLU A 36 10.35 9.16 -6.77
N ASP A 37 9.15 8.99 -7.34
CA ASP A 37 8.83 9.36 -8.71
C ASP A 37 7.36 9.81 -8.80
N GLY A 38 7.16 11.10 -9.00
CA GLY A 38 5.83 11.71 -9.07
C GLY A 38 5.01 11.29 -10.29
N GLU A 39 5.65 11.05 -11.45
CA GLU A 39 4.95 10.61 -12.65
C GLU A 39 4.45 9.17 -12.49
N PHE A 40 5.28 8.31 -11.89
CA PHE A 40 4.91 6.94 -11.57
C PHE A 40 3.78 6.89 -10.53
N ALA A 41 3.87 7.70 -9.46
CA ALA A 41 2.84 7.77 -8.44
C ALA A 41 1.50 8.27 -9.01
N ALA A 42 1.53 9.31 -9.85
CA ALA A 42 0.35 9.81 -10.54
C ALA A 42 -0.27 8.76 -11.49
N ALA A 43 0.56 8.03 -12.24
CA ALA A 43 0.10 6.94 -13.10
C ALA A 43 -0.54 5.80 -12.29
N ALA A 44 0.04 5.46 -11.13
CA ALA A 44 -0.50 4.45 -10.24
C ALA A 44 -1.85 4.89 -9.62
N CYS A 45 -1.96 6.15 -9.21
CA CYS A 45 -3.17 6.77 -8.69
C CYS A 45 -4.32 6.73 -9.71
N ALA A 46 -4.04 7.10 -10.96
CA ALA A 46 -5.02 7.10 -12.04
C ALA A 46 -5.59 5.72 -12.39
N LEU A 47 -4.91 4.65 -11.96
CA LEU A 47 -5.27 3.26 -12.24
C LEU A 47 -5.89 2.54 -11.05
N LEU A 48 -6.11 3.23 -9.92
CA LEU A 48 -6.73 2.61 -8.76
C LEU A 48 -8.12 2.03 -9.12
N PRO A 49 -8.45 0.78 -8.72
CA PRO A 49 -9.76 0.19 -9.00
C PRO A 49 -10.86 0.80 -8.12
N GLU A 50 -12.04 1.01 -8.70
CA GLU A 50 -13.22 1.48 -7.98
C GLU A 50 -13.81 0.37 -7.09
N GLY A 51 -14.61 0.75 -6.08
CA GLY A 51 -15.31 -0.18 -5.20
C GLY A 51 -14.47 -0.73 -4.06
N TYR A 52 -14.93 -1.85 -3.50
CA TYR A 52 -14.29 -2.54 -2.38
C TYR A 52 -13.06 -3.32 -2.85
N TRP A 53 -12.04 -3.34 -1.99
CA TRP A 53 -10.80 -4.05 -2.26
C TRP A 53 -10.68 -5.33 -1.43
N ASP A 54 -10.02 -6.30 -2.03
CA ASP A 54 -9.73 -7.62 -1.50
C ASP A 54 -8.28 -8.02 -1.82
N GLU A 55 -7.88 -9.25 -1.51
CA GLU A 55 -6.52 -9.74 -1.80
C GLU A 55 -6.18 -9.74 -3.30
N ALA A 56 -7.18 -9.86 -4.19
CA ALA A 56 -6.97 -9.86 -5.62
C ALA A 56 -6.73 -8.44 -6.18
N SER A 57 -7.22 -7.41 -5.50
CA SER A 57 -7.18 -6.01 -5.92
C SER A 57 -5.76 -5.49 -6.12
N TRP A 58 -4.82 -5.86 -5.25
CA TRP A 58 -3.40 -5.52 -5.41
C TRP A 58 -2.82 -6.09 -6.71
N GLY A 59 -3.10 -7.35 -7.01
CA GLY A 59 -2.61 -8.01 -8.22
C GLY A 59 -3.20 -7.39 -9.49
N GLN A 60 -4.50 -7.06 -9.48
CA GLN A 60 -5.17 -6.43 -10.62
C GLN A 60 -4.62 -5.02 -10.87
N TRP A 61 -4.53 -4.20 -9.82
CA TRP A 61 -4.02 -2.84 -9.90
C TRP A 61 -2.56 -2.80 -10.35
N THR A 62 -1.67 -3.54 -9.68
CA THR A 62 -0.23 -3.52 -10.04
C THR A 62 0.05 -4.06 -11.43
N LYS A 63 -0.77 -4.99 -11.96
CA LYS A 63 -0.71 -5.41 -13.37
C LYS A 63 -1.07 -4.26 -14.32
N ALA A 64 -2.10 -3.48 -14.02
CA ALA A 64 -2.46 -2.31 -14.81
C ALA A 64 -1.35 -1.25 -14.79
N VAL A 65 -0.78 -0.97 -13.61
CA VAL A 65 0.35 -0.03 -13.44
C VAL A 65 1.57 -0.50 -14.23
N ALA A 66 1.94 -1.78 -14.13
CA ALA A 66 3.04 -2.36 -14.89
C ALA A 66 2.84 -2.21 -16.41
N LYS A 67 1.62 -2.48 -16.90
CA LYS A 67 1.28 -2.31 -18.33
C LYS A 67 1.38 -0.86 -18.80
N LYS A 68 0.96 0.10 -17.97
CA LYS A 68 0.98 1.54 -18.31
C LYS A 68 2.38 2.13 -18.27
N THR A 69 3.20 1.72 -17.30
CA THR A 69 4.50 2.34 -16.99
C THR A 69 5.69 1.57 -17.56
N GLY A 70 5.50 0.30 -17.94
CA GLY A 70 6.58 -0.60 -18.34
C GLY A 70 7.43 -1.12 -17.17
N ARG A 71 7.15 -0.71 -15.92
CA ARG A 71 7.93 -1.13 -14.74
C ARG A 71 7.60 -2.55 -14.30
N LYS A 72 8.59 -3.22 -13.72
CA LYS A 72 8.49 -4.61 -13.26
C LYS A 72 9.42 -4.86 -12.06
N GLY A 73 9.15 -5.94 -11.31
CA GLY A 73 9.99 -6.35 -10.19
C GLY A 73 10.14 -5.24 -9.14
N ARG A 74 11.39 -4.97 -8.73
CA ARG A 74 11.69 -3.93 -7.73
C ARG A 74 11.20 -2.55 -8.16
N ASP A 75 11.38 -2.18 -9.43
CA ASP A 75 11.01 -0.84 -9.94
C ASP A 75 9.50 -0.59 -9.96
N LEU A 76 8.69 -1.65 -9.86
CA LEU A 76 7.24 -1.56 -9.71
C LEU A 76 6.85 -1.55 -8.23
N PHE A 77 7.32 -2.52 -7.45
CA PHE A 77 6.79 -2.77 -6.11
C PHE A 77 7.43 -1.92 -5.02
N HIS A 78 8.71 -1.58 -5.16
CA HIS A 78 9.41 -0.75 -4.18
C HIS A 78 8.84 0.68 -4.09
N PRO A 79 8.69 1.44 -5.19
CA PRO A 79 8.11 2.77 -5.13
C PRO A 79 6.64 2.75 -4.70
N LEU A 80 5.87 1.72 -5.07
CA LEU A 80 4.50 1.58 -4.57
C LEU A 80 4.47 1.36 -3.05
N ARG A 81 5.36 0.52 -2.50
CA ARG A 81 5.41 0.31 -1.06
C ARG A 81 5.75 1.61 -0.34
N LEU A 82 6.80 2.31 -0.78
CA LEU A 82 7.21 3.58 -0.20
C LEU A 82 6.10 4.64 -0.25
N ALA A 83 5.40 4.74 -1.38
CA ALA A 83 4.28 5.66 -1.51
C ALA A 83 3.13 5.30 -0.57
N LEU A 84 2.86 4.01 -0.32
CA LEU A 84 1.71 3.60 0.48
C LEU A 84 1.99 3.47 1.98
N THR A 85 3.22 3.19 2.38
CA THR A 85 3.55 2.90 3.79
C THR A 85 4.66 3.77 4.35
N GLY A 86 5.43 4.48 3.52
CA GLY A 86 6.64 5.19 3.94
C GLY A 86 7.78 4.26 4.39
N CYS A 87 7.62 2.94 4.24
CA CYS A 87 8.61 1.93 4.65
C CYS A 87 9.01 1.08 3.45
N ASP A 88 10.27 0.66 3.37
CA ASP A 88 10.77 -0.19 2.29
C ASP A 88 10.61 -1.70 2.56
N HIS A 89 10.21 -2.06 3.77
CA HIS A 89 9.96 -3.41 4.24
C HIS A 89 8.56 -3.54 4.86
N GLY A 90 8.20 -4.76 5.28
CA GLY A 90 6.95 -5.02 5.99
C GLY A 90 6.09 -6.14 5.40
N PRO A 91 4.87 -6.31 5.94
CA PRO A 91 3.91 -7.32 5.51
C PRO A 91 3.56 -7.23 4.03
N GLU A 92 2.90 -8.27 3.53
CA GLU A 92 2.52 -8.37 2.12
C GLU A 92 1.52 -7.27 1.73
N MET A 93 1.85 -6.50 0.69
CA MET A 93 1.00 -5.38 0.24
C MET A 93 -0.40 -5.79 -0.20
N LYS A 94 -0.58 -7.02 -0.70
CA LYS A 94 -1.91 -7.56 -1.04
C LYS A 94 -2.85 -7.68 0.16
N ALA A 95 -2.29 -7.86 1.36
CA ALA A 95 -3.06 -7.95 2.60
C ALA A 95 -3.24 -6.57 3.25
N LEU A 96 -2.28 -5.65 3.06
CA LEU A 96 -2.37 -4.29 3.61
C LEU A 96 -3.28 -3.37 2.79
N LEU A 97 -3.31 -3.52 1.46
CA LEU A 97 -4.07 -2.63 0.57
C LEU A 97 -5.56 -2.52 0.96
N PRO A 98 -6.30 -3.62 1.20
CA PRO A 98 -7.71 -3.55 1.61
C PRO A 98 -7.93 -2.80 2.93
N LEU A 99 -6.96 -2.88 3.85
CA LEU A 99 -7.06 -2.26 5.18
C LEU A 99 -6.90 -0.74 5.14
N MET A 100 -6.19 -0.21 4.13
CA MET A 100 -5.98 1.23 3.95
C MET A 100 -7.20 1.92 3.34
N GLY A 101 -7.91 1.23 2.45
CA GLY A 101 -9.03 1.78 1.69
C GLY A 101 -8.58 2.75 0.57
N ARG A 102 -9.49 3.03 -0.35
CA ARG A 102 -9.18 3.76 -1.59
C ARG A 102 -8.73 5.20 -1.36
N GLU A 103 -9.46 5.95 -0.54
CA GLU A 103 -9.22 7.38 -0.33
C GLU A 103 -7.84 7.65 0.23
N ARG A 104 -7.42 6.89 1.24
CA ARG A 104 -6.09 6.97 1.84
C ARG A 104 -4.98 6.62 0.86
N VAL A 105 -5.16 5.54 0.12
CA VAL A 105 -4.19 5.12 -0.90
C VAL A 105 -4.05 6.18 -1.99
N GLN A 106 -5.15 6.77 -2.43
CA GLN A 106 -5.16 7.87 -3.39
C GLN A 106 -4.41 9.09 -2.84
N ALA A 107 -4.76 9.55 -1.64
CA ALA A 107 -4.11 10.70 -1.00
C ALA A 107 -2.58 10.48 -0.85
N ARG A 108 -2.18 9.30 -0.39
CA ARG A 108 -0.76 8.93 -0.27
C ARG A 108 -0.03 8.91 -1.59
N LEU A 109 -0.64 8.40 -2.67
CA LEU A 109 -0.06 8.45 -4.01
C LEU A 109 0.05 9.88 -4.57
N CYS A 110 -0.81 10.80 -4.11
CA CYS A 110 -0.71 12.24 -4.37
C CYS A 110 0.34 12.96 -3.51
N GLY A 111 1.01 12.26 -2.59
CA GLY A 111 2.00 12.84 -1.68
C GLY A 111 1.40 13.46 -0.41
N GLU A 112 0.12 13.23 -0.14
CA GLU A 112 -0.58 13.75 1.04
C GLU A 112 -0.41 12.81 2.23
N THR A 113 -0.29 13.39 3.44
CA THR A 113 -0.32 12.62 4.68
C THR A 113 -1.74 12.12 4.92
N ALA A 114 -1.93 10.80 4.93
CA ALA A 114 -3.23 10.14 5.11
C ALA A 114 -3.09 8.76 5.76
#